data_AF-A0A969GGZ1-F1
#
_entry.id   AF-A0A969GGZ1-F1
#
_cell.length_a   1.000
_cell.length_b   1.000
_cell.length_c   1.000
_cell.angle_alpha   90.00
_cell.angle_beta   90.00
_cell.angle_gamma   90.00
#
_symmetry.space_group_name_H-M   'P 1'
#
loop_
_entity.id
_entity.type
_entity.pdbx_description
1 polymer ?
#
loop_
_entity_poly.entity_id
_entity_poly.type
_entity_poly.pdbx_seq_one_letter_code
_entity_poly.pdbx_strand_id
1 'polypeptide(L)'
;MLFQRLLRGLEVTVILFIIASVAGLSNPALTNPIEKIRAFTRDIEFDYIEWMMDAAILKVRAASINLPYTIDRVTQKQIVDEYIRTIQSILEKEYLLSQIYADPAIQDKETYSADLRDELNKLYTRQNQLSPLAEAVLQGQVTEVLSEIGLTSAGQPIPNVWYHSTRLPMALIVSPRERIEQTANISVDMNLTVDEQAALESNVDKNLNTSSLVVQIGGVGVYPTMVARTTDLNWMLNTISHEWIHNYLMFRPLGILYSESPETRTINETTASIAGDEIGRLVLEKFYPERISASSLDLQLVAFSFDIPNPGDIPRPPFDFRAQMYETRVNADALLAEGKIEEAETYMEERRQVFLRNGYLLRKINQAYFAFHGAYADVPGGAAGQDPIGPAVRALREQSDSLADFVKTVAWITTLDELQEELNVESGSLLP
;
A
#
# COMPACT_ATOMS: atom_id res chain seq x y z
N MET A 1 -53.79 -3.42 13.35
CA MET A 1 -53.82 -2.40 12.28
C MET A 1 -53.11 -1.09 12.65
N LEU A 2 -53.39 -0.47 13.81
CA LEU A 2 -52.73 0.79 14.23
C LEU A 2 -51.21 0.63 14.45
N PHE A 3 -50.79 -0.46 15.08
CA PHE A 3 -49.38 -0.76 15.37
C PHE A 3 -48.53 -1.01 14.10
N GLN A 4 -49.09 -1.69 13.10
CA GLN A 4 -48.43 -1.89 11.80
C GLN A 4 -48.31 -0.58 10.99
N ARG A 5 -49.25 0.35 11.15
CA ARG A 5 -49.18 1.68 10.53
C ARG A 5 -48.13 2.57 11.21
N LEU A 6 -47.98 2.45 12.53
CA LEU A 6 -46.93 3.12 13.30
C LEU A 6 -45.53 2.60 12.96
N LEU A 7 -45.37 1.27 12.85
CA LEU A 7 -44.11 0.65 12.43
C LEU A 7 -43.71 1.05 11.00
N ARG A 8 -44.65 1.04 10.04
CA ARG A 8 -44.40 1.54 8.68
C ARG A 8 -44.08 3.04 8.65
N GLY A 9 -44.73 3.83 9.51
CA GLY A 9 -44.41 5.26 9.66
C GLY A 9 -42.98 5.46 10.14
N LEU A 10 -42.55 4.72 11.16
CA LEU A 10 -41.18 4.77 11.69
C LEU A 10 -40.15 4.32 10.66
N GLU A 11 -40.41 3.23 9.95
CA GLU A 11 -39.55 2.69 8.88
C GLU A 11 -39.36 3.71 7.75
N VAL A 12 -40.44 4.33 7.28
CA VAL A 12 -40.38 5.39 6.26
C VAL A 12 -39.64 6.62 6.78
N THR A 13 -39.83 7.01 8.05
CA THR A 13 -39.09 8.14 8.64
C THR A 13 -37.60 7.84 8.75
N VAL A 14 -37.19 6.64 9.15
CA VAL A 14 -35.78 6.23 9.20
C VAL A 14 -35.17 6.19 7.80
N ILE A 15 -35.88 5.63 6.81
CA ILE A 15 -35.43 5.63 5.41
C ILE A 15 -35.31 7.06 4.88
N LEU A 16 -36.27 7.94 5.14
CA LEU A 16 -36.19 9.35 4.74
C LEU A 16 -35.07 10.09 5.45
N PHE A 17 -34.76 9.76 6.70
CA PHE A 17 -33.64 10.34 7.43
C PHE A 17 -32.30 9.85 6.88
N ILE A 18 -32.19 8.57 6.52
CA ILE A 18 -31.01 8.01 5.82
C ILE A 18 -30.86 8.68 4.45
N ILE A 19 -31.93 8.76 3.66
CA ILE A 19 -31.92 9.43 2.34
C ILE A 19 -31.57 10.92 2.48
N ALA A 20 -32.10 11.63 3.48
CA ALA A 20 -31.76 13.03 3.73
C ALA A 20 -30.30 13.20 4.21
N SER A 21 -29.77 12.25 4.97
CA SER A 21 -28.37 12.24 5.42
C SER A 21 -27.42 11.97 4.25
N VAL A 22 -27.78 11.03 3.36
CA VAL A 22 -27.03 10.72 2.13
C VAL A 22 -27.14 11.85 1.10
N ALA A 23 -28.31 12.47 0.95
CA ALA A 23 -28.52 13.60 0.05
C ALA A 23 -27.87 14.90 0.56
N GLY A 24 -27.77 15.10 1.89
CA GLY A 24 -27.04 16.22 2.49
C GLY A 24 -25.53 16.16 2.27
N LEU A 25 -24.97 14.96 2.07
CA LEU A 25 -23.57 14.71 1.69
C LEU A 25 -23.34 14.86 0.16
N SER A 26 -24.40 15.03 -0.63
CA SER A 26 -24.35 15.00 -2.10
C SER A 26 -24.17 16.38 -2.75
N ASN A 27 -23.92 17.43 -1.97
CA ASN A 27 -23.57 18.75 -2.51
C ASN A 27 -22.06 18.97 -2.32
N PRO A 28 -21.20 18.51 -3.26
CA PRO A 28 -19.77 18.67 -3.13
C PRO A 28 -19.47 20.17 -3.06
N ALA A 29 -19.04 20.62 -1.88
CA ALA A 29 -18.60 22.00 -1.73
C ALA A 29 -17.33 22.16 -2.58
N LEU A 30 -17.44 22.83 -3.72
CA LEU A 30 -16.30 23.15 -4.61
C LEU A 30 -15.22 24.01 -3.93
N THR A 31 -15.43 24.40 -2.67
CA THR A 31 -14.43 25.03 -1.80
C THR A 31 -13.46 24.03 -1.18
N ASN A 32 -13.81 22.74 -1.06
CA ASN A 32 -12.92 21.70 -0.57
C ASN A 32 -11.92 21.32 -1.69
N PRO A 33 -10.59 21.48 -1.48
CA PRO A 33 -9.57 21.10 -2.46
C PRO A 33 -9.69 19.65 -2.94
N ILE A 34 -10.07 18.72 -2.06
CA ILE A 34 -10.24 17.30 -2.40
C ILE A 34 -11.41 17.10 -3.37
N GLU A 35 -12.53 17.83 -3.19
CA GLU A 35 -13.69 17.73 -4.10
C GLU A 35 -13.38 18.22 -5.51
N LYS A 36 -12.45 19.18 -5.66
CA LYS A 36 -11.96 19.61 -6.98
C LYS A 36 -11.18 18.50 -7.70
N ILE A 37 -10.42 17.70 -6.95
CA ILE A 37 -9.69 16.55 -7.51
C ILE A 37 -10.68 15.42 -7.82
N ARG A 38 -11.63 15.15 -6.91
CA ARG A 38 -12.70 14.14 -7.11
C ARG A 38 -13.56 14.40 -8.34
N ALA A 39 -13.69 15.65 -8.79
CA ALA A 39 -14.36 15.97 -10.06
C ALA A 39 -13.72 15.29 -11.29
N PHE A 40 -12.44 14.91 -11.23
CA PHE A 40 -11.74 14.19 -12.30
C PHE A 40 -11.78 12.67 -12.15
N THR A 41 -12.09 12.16 -10.95
CA THR A 41 -12.01 10.73 -10.63
C THR A 41 -13.36 10.07 -10.37
N ARG A 42 -14.45 10.84 -10.20
CA ARG A 42 -15.72 10.33 -9.67
C ARG A 42 -16.27 9.09 -10.37
N ASP A 43 -16.06 8.99 -11.68
CA ASP A 43 -16.56 7.87 -12.50
C ASP A 43 -15.65 6.63 -12.44
N ILE A 44 -14.47 6.76 -11.84
CA ILE A 44 -13.43 5.72 -11.74
C ILE A 44 -12.96 5.50 -10.31
N GLU A 45 -13.64 6.05 -9.30
CA GLU A 45 -13.31 5.82 -7.89
C GLU A 45 -13.64 4.37 -7.48
N PHE A 46 -12.76 3.77 -6.68
CA PHE A 46 -12.93 2.39 -6.23
C PHE A 46 -14.00 2.28 -5.12
N ASP A 47 -14.93 1.32 -5.26
CA ASP A 47 -15.97 1.07 -4.25
C ASP A 47 -15.46 0.17 -3.12
N TYR A 48 -14.94 0.80 -2.08
CA TYR A 48 -14.52 0.11 -0.86
C TYR A 48 -15.69 -0.52 -0.08
N ILE A 49 -16.91 0.04 -0.16
CA ILE A 49 -18.03 -0.44 0.65
C ILE A 49 -18.47 -1.81 0.15
N GLU A 50 -18.71 -1.91 -1.16
CA GLU A 50 -19.06 -3.18 -1.81
C GLU A 50 -17.95 -4.22 -1.57
N TRP A 51 -16.69 -3.83 -1.81
CA TRP A 51 -15.56 -4.73 -1.62
C TRP A 51 -15.42 -5.22 -0.18
N MET A 52 -15.50 -4.34 0.82
CA MET A 52 -15.38 -4.71 2.24
C MET A 52 -16.50 -5.65 2.68
N MET A 53 -17.73 -5.42 2.21
CA MET A 53 -18.86 -6.28 2.54
C MET A 53 -18.67 -7.70 1.99
N ASP A 54 -18.24 -7.82 0.74
CA ASP A 54 -17.96 -9.12 0.12
C ASP A 54 -16.81 -9.85 0.82
N ALA A 55 -15.70 -9.14 1.09
CA ALA A 55 -14.57 -9.68 1.81
C ALA A 55 -14.97 -10.16 3.22
N ALA A 56 -15.74 -9.37 3.97
CA ALA A 56 -16.20 -9.74 5.30
C ALA A 56 -17.07 -11.00 5.29
N ILE A 57 -17.97 -11.14 4.32
CA ILE A 57 -18.80 -12.35 4.16
C ILE A 57 -17.92 -13.59 3.91
N LEU A 58 -16.90 -13.46 3.05
CA LEU A 58 -15.94 -14.54 2.81
C LEU A 58 -15.19 -14.93 4.09
N LYS A 59 -14.76 -13.94 4.90
CA LYS A 59 -14.06 -14.17 6.16
C LYS A 59 -14.92 -14.84 7.22
N VAL A 60 -16.18 -14.43 7.37
CA VAL A 60 -17.11 -15.08 8.31
C VAL A 60 -17.33 -16.54 7.92
N ARG A 61 -17.49 -16.83 6.62
CA ARG A 61 -17.62 -18.22 6.14
C ARG A 61 -16.36 -19.03 6.41
N ALA A 62 -15.17 -18.48 6.11
CA ALA A 62 -13.91 -19.16 6.35
C ALA A 62 -13.63 -19.39 7.84
N ALA A 63 -13.94 -18.42 8.70
CA ALA A 63 -13.73 -18.50 10.15
C ALA A 63 -14.53 -19.64 10.80
N SER A 64 -15.71 -19.98 10.26
CA SER A 64 -16.53 -21.09 10.75
C SER A 64 -15.85 -22.48 10.63
N ILE A 65 -14.81 -22.59 9.80
CA ILE A 65 -14.10 -23.84 9.51
C ILE A 65 -12.89 -24.03 10.46
N ASN A 66 -12.45 -22.97 11.16
CA ASN A 66 -11.32 -22.95 12.11
C ASN A 66 -10.05 -23.69 11.62
N LEU A 67 -9.81 -23.61 10.31
CA LEU A 67 -8.89 -24.50 9.58
C LEU A 67 -7.46 -24.56 10.17
N PRO A 68 -6.80 -23.43 10.54
CA PRO A 68 -5.40 -23.46 11.00
C PRO A 68 -5.16 -24.32 12.24
N TYR A 69 -6.17 -24.52 13.09
CA TYR A 69 -6.05 -25.33 14.29
C TYR A 69 -6.34 -26.82 14.06
N THR A 70 -6.74 -27.19 12.84
CA THR A 70 -7.17 -28.56 12.48
C THR A 70 -6.22 -29.29 11.54
N ILE A 71 -5.31 -28.56 10.88
CA ILE A 71 -4.31 -29.12 9.94
C ILE A 71 -2.89 -28.92 10.47
N ASP A 72 -2.02 -29.89 10.23
CA ASP A 72 -0.63 -29.86 10.66
C ASP A 72 0.20 -28.84 9.85
N ARG A 73 1.33 -28.40 10.42
CA ARG A 73 2.19 -27.37 9.82
C ARG A 73 2.72 -27.72 8.43
N VAL A 74 2.94 -29.00 8.12
CA VAL A 74 3.42 -29.41 6.79
C VAL A 74 2.33 -29.18 5.76
N THR A 75 1.10 -29.56 6.09
CA THR A 75 -0.06 -29.33 5.23
C THR A 75 -0.37 -27.84 5.06
N GLN A 76 -0.28 -27.05 6.14
CA GLN A 76 -0.43 -25.59 6.06
C GLN A 76 0.53 -24.95 5.06
N LYS A 77 1.81 -25.33 5.13
CA LYS A 77 2.85 -24.85 4.21
C LYS A 77 2.58 -25.27 2.77
N GLN A 78 2.16 -26.52 2.55
CA GLN A 78 1.82 -27.01 1.21
C GLN A 78 0.68 -26.21 0.57
N ILE A 79 -0.32 -25.81 1.36
CA ILE A 79 -1.43 -24.95 0.89
C ILE A 79 -0.89 -23.58 0.45
N VAL A 80 -0.03 -22.95 1.25
CA VAL A 80 0.57 -21.65 0.91
C VAL A 80 1.47 -21.76 -0.33
N ASP A 81 2.29 -22.80 -0.42
CA ASP A 81 3.15 -23.06 -1.58
C ASP A 81 2.34 -23.29 -2.87
N GLU A 82 1.23 -24.02 -2.78
CA GLU A 82 0.33 -24.24 -3.92
C GLU A 82 -0.40 -22.95 -4.32
N TYR A 83 -0.84 -22.16 -3.35
CA TYR A 83 -1.42 -20.84 -3.59
C TYR A 83 -0.45 -19.94 -4.35
N ILE A 84 0.78 -19.79 -3.86
CA ILE A 84 1.82 -18.97 -4.50
C ILE A 84 2.11 -19.45 -5.93
N ARG A 85 2.24 -20.77 -6.16
CA ARG A 85 2.45 -21.32 -7.52
C ARG A 85 1.27 -21.04 -8.45
N THR A 86 0.05 -21.09 -7.93
CA THR A 86 -1.16 -20.76 -8.68
C THR A 86 -1.15 -19.28 -9.07
N ILE A 87 -0.82 -18.38 -8.14
CA ILE A 87 -0.66 -16.95 -8.41
C ILE A 87 0.43 -16.70 -9.46
N GLN A 88 1.60 -17.35 -9.35
CA GLN A 88 2.67 -17.24 -10.35
C GLN A 88 2.17 -17.59 -11.76
N SER A 89 1.47 -18.72 -11.88
CA SER A 89 0.90 -19.18 -13.16
C SER A 89 -0.15 -18.21 -13.72
N ILE A 90 -0.94 -17.58 -12.85
CA ILE A 90 -1.92 -16.55 -13.23
C ILE A 90 -1.19 -15.32 -13.76
N LEU A 91 -0.23 -14.78 -13.00
CA LEU A 91 0.49 -13.56 -13.38
C LEU A 91 1.23 -13.72 -14.71
N GLU A 92 1.92 -14.85 -14.91
CA GLU A 92 2.59 -15.16 -16.17
C GLU A 92 1.61 -15.20 -17.35
N LYS A 93 0.44 -15.83 -17.18
CA LYS A 93 -0.56 -15.95 -18.24
C LYS A 93 -1.34 -14.67 -18.49
N GLU A 94 -1.64 -13.89 -17.44
CA GLU A 94 -2.19 -12.54 -17.57
C GLU A 94 -1.22 -11.66 -18.37
N TYR A 95 0.09 -11.78 -18.13
CA TYR A 95 1.11 -11.06 -18.88
C TYR A 95 1.18 -11.50 -20.35
N LEU A 96 1.18 -12.81 -20.64
CA LEU A 96 1.11 -13.33 -22.01
C LEU A 96 -0.16 -12.88 -22.73
N LEU A 97 -1.30 -12.86 -22.04
CA LEU A 97 -2.55 -12.36 -22.60
C LEU A 97 -2.43 -10.87 -22.97
N SER A 98 -1.84 -10.06 -22.09
CA SER A 98 -1.56 -8.64 -22.37
C SER A 98 -0.64 -8.47 -23.59
N GLN A 99 0.39 -9.31 -23.76
CA GLN A 99 1.26 -9.28 -24.94
C GLN A 99 0.49 -9.59 -26.24
N ILE A 100 -0.38 -10.61 -26.24
CA ILE A 100 -1.24 -10.94 -27.40
C ILE A 100 -2.13 -9.75 -27.76
N TYR A 101 -2.69 -9.07 -26.75
CA TYR A 101 -3.57 -7.93 -26.98
C TYR A 101 -2.82 -6.68 -27.45
N ALA A 102 -1.54 -6.55 -27.11
CA ALA A 102 -0.67 -5.49 -27.59
C ALA A 102 -0.10 -5.74 -28.99
N ASP A 103 -0.06 -6.98 -29.49
CA ASP A 103 0.51 -7.31 -30.79
C ASP A 103 -0.42 -6.91 -31.96
N PRO A 104 -0.01 -5.99 -32.86
CA PRO A 104 -0.80 -5.59 -34.03
C PRO A 104 -0.84 -6.64 -35.15
N ALA A 105 0.06 -7.63 -35.14
CA ALA A 105 0.07 -8.71 -36.13
C ALA A 105 -1.09 -9.69 -35.91
N ILE A 106 -1.58 -9.79 -34.69
CA ILE A 106 -2.71 -10.65 -34.32
C ILE A 106 -4.02 -9.88 -34.58
N GLN A 107 -4.70 -10.23 -35.67
CA GLN A 107 -5.95 -9.59 -36.07
C GLN A 107 -7.15 -10.05 -35.23
N ASP A 108 -7.31 -11.36 -35.03
CA ASP A 108 -8.36 -11.94 -34.19
C ASP A 108 -7.77 -12.40 -32.85
N LYS A 109 -7.62 -11.44 -31.94
CA LYS A 109 -7.05 -11.65 -30.59
C LYS A 109 -7.92 -12.55 -29.73
N GLU A 110 -9.23 -12.50 -29.93
CA GLU A 110 -10.20 -13.26 -29.14
C GLU A 110 -10.05 -14.75 -29.41
N THR A 111 -10.06 -15.14 -30.69
CA THR A 111 -9.86 -16.54 -31.09
C THR A 111 -8.44 -17.02 -30.80
N TYR A 112 -7.44 -16.18 -31.05
CA TYR A 112 -6.03 -16.54 -30.82
C TYR A 112 -5.72 -16.82 -29.33
N SER A 113 -6.37 -16.09 -28.42
CA SER A 113 -6.18 -16.23 -26.98
C SER A 113 -7.14 -17.21 -26.30
N ALA A 114 -8.00 -17.90 -27.05
CA ALA A 114 -9.06 -18.75 -26.49
C ALA A 114 -8.52 -19.82 -25.52
N ASP A 115 -7.52 -20.60 -25.95
CA ASP A 115 -6.91 -21.65 -25.12
C ASP A 115 -6.24 -21.07 -23.85
N LEU A 116 -5.54 -19.94 -23.99
CA LEU A 116 -4.89 -19.24 -22.87
C LEU A 116 -5.92 -18.76 -21.83
N ARG A 117 -7.06 -18.25 -22.29
CA ARG A 117 -8.15 -17.81 -21.43
C ARG A 117 -8.84 -18.96 -20.72
N ASP A 118 -8.99 -20.11 -21.38
CA ASP A 118 -9.50 -21.32 -20.76
C ASP A 118 -8.55 -21.83 -19.66
N GLU A 119 -7.24 -21.75 -19.88
CA GLU A 119 -6.24 -22.03 -18.83
C GLU A 119 -6.32 -21.04 -17.67
N LEU A 120 -6.42 -19.74 -17.94
CA LEU A 120 -6.60 -18.70 -16.93
C LEU A 120 -7.87 -18.94 -16.09
N ASN A 121 -9.00 -19.27 -16.72
CA ASN A 121 -10.25 -19.55 -16.02
C ASN A 121 -10.15 -20.74 -15.04
N LYS A 122 -9.40 -21.79 -15.42
CA LYS A 122 -9.10 -22.93 -14.53
C LYS A 122 -8.24 -22.47 -13.35
N LEU A 123 -7.23 -21.64 -13.59
CA LEU A 123 -6.37 -21.10 -12.55
C LEU A 123 -7.11 -20.17 -11.60
N TYR A 124 -7.98 -19.27 -12.08
CA TYR A 124 -8.83 -18.45 -11.23
C TYR A 124 -9.77 -19.28 -10.37
N THR A 125 -10.34 -20.35 -10.93
CA THR A 125 -11.15 -21.29 -10.15
C THR A 125 -10.31 -21.96 -9.05
N ARG A 126 -9.08 -22.37 -9.36
CA ARG A 126 -8.17 -22.96 -8.37
C ARG A 126 -7.77 -21.94 -7.30
N GLN A 127 -7.48 -20.71 -7.69
CA GLN A 127 -7.19 -19.60 -6.78
C GLN A 127 -8.35 -19.42 -5.79
N ASN A 128 -9.60 -19.32 -6.28
CA ASN A 128 -10.78 -19.14 -5.43
C ASN A 128 -10.98 -20.28 -4.41
N GLN A 129 -10.52 -21.49 -4.70
CA GLN A 129 -10.54 -22.62 -3.76
C GLN A 129 -9.42 -22.53 -2.73
N LEU A 130 -8.23 -22.08 -3.13
CA LEU A 130 -7.04 -22.02 -2.28
C LEU A 130 -7.00 -20.76 -1.41
N SER A 131 -7.48 -19.60 -1.88
CA SER A 131 -7.35 -18.32 -1.18
C SER A 131 -7.88 -18.38 0.25
N PRO A 132 -9.10 -18.87 0.55
CA PRO A 132 -9.59 -18.89 1.93
C PRO A 132 -8.74 -19.75 2.86
N LEU A 133 -8.11 -20.81 2.33
CA LEU A 133 -7.26 -21.73 3.09
C LEU A 133 -5.89 -21.11 3.34
N ALA A 134 -5.24 -20.60 2.29
CA ALA A 134 -3.93 -19.95 2.39
C ALA A 134 -4.00 -18.69 3.26
N GLU A 135 -5.05 -17.89 3.09
CA GLU A 135 -5.31 -16.72 3.94
C GLU A 135 -5.48 -17.14 5.40
N ALA A 136 -6.34 -18.11 5.70
CA ALA A 136 -6.51 -18.57 7.09
C ALA A 136 -5.19 -19.05 7.72
N VAL A 137 -4.36 -19.77 6.96
CA VAL A 137 -3.03 -20.22 7.41
C VAL A 137 -2.14 -19.02 7.75
N LEU A 138 -1.97 -18.08 6.83
CA LEU A 138 -1.09 -16.93 7.00
C LEU A 138 -1.59 -16.00 8.13
N GLN A 139 -2.90 -15.77 8.21
CA GLN A 139 -3.52 -15.05 9.33
C GLN A 139 -3.22 -15.70 10.69
N GLY A 140 -3.28 -17.03 10.75
CA GLY A 140 -2.96 -17.81 11.96
C GLY A 140 -1.47 -17.72 12.32
N GLN A 141 -0.59 -17.78 11.33
CA GLN A 141 0.87 -17.67 11.52
C GLN A 141 1.27 -16.28 12.05
N VAL A 142 0.72 -15.20 11.45
CA VAL A 142 0.91 -13.83 11.95
C VAL A 142 0.33 -13.69 13.37
N THR A 143 -0.86 -14.22 13.63
CA THR A 143 -1.48 -14.21 14.96
C THR A 143 -0.62 -14.92 16.01
N GLU A 144 0.01 -16.05 15.67
CA GLU A 144 0.92 -16.77 16.58
C GLU A 144 2.13 -15.90 16.93
N VAL A 145 2.74 -15.25 15.96
CA VAL A 145 3.88 -14.34 16.19
C VAL A 145 3.47 -13.12 17.02
N LEU A 146 2.34 -12.47 16.69
CA LEU A 146 1.82 -11.33 17.46
C LEU A 146 1.58 -11.69 18.93
N SER A 147 1.11 -12.91 19.19
CA SER A 147 0.90 -13.43 20.55
C SER A 147 2.22 -13.56 21.31
N GLU A 148 3.25 -14.10 20.67
CA GLU A 148 4.58 -14.30 21.26
C GLU A 148 5.31 -12.99 21.57
N ILE A 149 5.19 -11.99 20.70
CA ILE A 149 5.85 -10.69 20.90
C ILE A 149 5.05 -9.75 21.83
N GLY A 150 3.85 -10.14 22.29
CA GLY A 150 3.09 -9.35 23.26
C GLY A 150 2.24 -8.22 22.66
N LEU A 151 1.87 -8.32 21.37
CA LEU A 151 0.94 -7.41 20.68
C LEU A 151 -0.51 -7.92 20.63
N THR A 152 -0.89 -8.78 21.59
CA THR A 152 -2.24 -9.33 21.71
C THR A 152 -2.90 -8.95 23.03
N SER A 153 -4.23 -9.01 23.07
CA SER A 153 -5.03 -8.90 24.28
C SER A 153 -5.64 -10.27 24.60
N ALA A 154 -5.32 -10.82 25.78
CA ALA A 154 -5.73 -12.18 26.18
C ALA A 154 -5.35 -13.28 25.15
N GLY A 155 -4.21 -13.12 24.46
CA GLY A 155 -3.70 -14.08 23.49
C GLY A 155 -4.36 -13.99 22.10
N GLN A 156 -5.15 -12.96 21.82
CA GLN A 156 -5.71 -12.66 20.49
C GLN A 156 -5.41 -11.21 20.06
N PRO A 157 -5.02 -10.97 18.81
CA PRO A 157 -4.85 -9.62 18.29
C PRO A 157 -6.20 -8.92 18.19
N ILE A 158 -6.22 -7.62 18.50
CA ILE A 158 -7.41 -6.78 18.35
C ILE A 158 -7.03 -5.59 17.46
N PRO A 159 -7.58 -5.49 16.24
CA PRO A 159 -8.53 -6.43 15.62
C PRO A 159 -7.83 -7.74 15.17
N ASN A 160 -8.62 -8.75 14.77
CA ASN A 160 -8.05 -9.99 14.23
C ASN A 160 -7.25 -9.69 12.96
N VAL A 161 -6.25 -10.51 12.65
CA VAL A 161 -5.50 -10.42 11.38
C VAL A 161 -6.38 -10.96 10.27
N TRP A 162 -7.36 -10.20 9.78
CA TRP A 162 -8.18 -10.58 8.62
C TRP A 162 -7.72 -9.80 7.40
N TYR A 163 -7.28 -10.50 6.36
CA TYR A 163 -6.84 -9.88 5.11
C TYR A 163 -7.36 -10.67 3.91
N HIS A 164 -7.64 -10.03 2.78
CA HIS A 164 -8.02 -10.70 1.55
C HIS A 164 -7.07 -10.31 0.41
N SER A 165 -6.53 -11.32 -0.29
CA SER A 165 -5.62 -11.10 -1.41
C SER A 165 -6.40 -10.89 -2.70
N THR A 166 -6.23 -9.72 -3.33
CA THR A 166 -7.00 -9.30 -4.50
C THR A 166 -6.16 -8.41 -5.42
N ARG A 167 -6.69 -8.07 -6.61
CA ARG A 167 -6.20 -6.91 -7.37
C ARG A 167 -6.54 -5.63 -6.60
N LEU A 168 -5.59 -4.72 -6.50
CA LEU A 168 -5.75 -3.47 -5.75
C LEU A 168 -6.12 -2.31 -6.68
N PRO A 169 -6.90 -1.33 -6.19
CA PRO A 169 -7.04 -0.07 -6.88
C PRO A 169 -5.68 0.64 -7.00
N MET A 170 -5.57 1.55 -7.97
CA MET A 170 -4.44 2.46 -8.06
C MET A 170 -4.69 3.67 -7.14
N ALA A 171 -3.64 4.33 -6.67
CA ALA A 171 -3.76 5.56 -5.91
C ALA A 171 -3.38 6.77 -6.76
N LEU A 172 -4.30 7.72 -6.94
CA LEU A 172 -4.01 9.07 -7.43
C LEU A 172 -3.53 9.93 -6.26
N ILE A 173 -2.23 10.17 -6.23
CA ILE A 173 -1.56 11.06 -5.30
C ILE A 173 -1.49 12.46 -5.89
N VAL A 174 -1.79 13.48 -5.08
CA VAL A 174 -1.67 14.88 -5.47
C VAL A 174 -0.82 15.63 -4.45
N SER A 175 0.09 16.45 -4.96
CA SER A 175 0.97 17.33 -4.20
C SER A 175 0.95 18.75 -4.81
N PRO A 176 1.04 19.81 -3.99
CA PRO A 176 1.37 21.15 -4.48
C PRO A 176 2.67 21.13 -5.28
N ARG A 177 2.84 22.11 -6.17
CA ARG A 177 4.08 22.24 -6.95
C ARG A 177 5.19 22.90 -6.14
N GLU A 178 4.82 23.76 -5.19
CA GLU A 178 5.71 24.60 -4.39
C GLU A 178 6.44 23.83 -3.28
N ARG A 179 5.90 22.67 -2.86
CA ARG A 179 6.45 21.84 -1.78
C ARG A 179 5.99 20.40 -1.93
N ILE A 180 6.77 19.48 -1.37
CA ILE A 180 6.47 18.05 -1.39
C ILE A 180 5.55 17.73 -0.21
N GLU A 181 4.26 17.56 -0.49
CA GLU A 181 3.24 17.27 0.52
C GLU A 181 2.06 16.56 -0.14
N GLN A 182 1.65 15.40 0.38
CA GLN A 182 0.48 14.70 -0.17
C GLN A 182 -0.80 15.34 0.39
N THR A 183 -1.50 16.08 -0.47
CA THR A 183 -2.77 16.78 -0.18
C THR A 183 -4.00 15.98 -0.60
N ALA A 184 -3.84 14.98 -1.48
CA ALA A 184 -4.86 13.98 -1.75
C ALA A 184 -4.25 12.61 -2.06
N ASN A 185 -4.99 11.57 -1.68
CA ASN A 185 -4.78 10.18 -2.07
C ASN A 185 -6.16 9.59 -2.38
N ILE A 186 -6.47 9.39 -3.66
CA ILE A 186 -7.77 8.90 -4.12
C ILE A 186 -7.56 7.55 -4.78
N SER A 187 -8.25 6.52 -4.29
CA SER A 187 -8.23 5.21 -4.92
C SER A 187 -9.11 5.19 -6.17
N VAL A 188 -8.47 4.91 -7.30
CA VAL A 188 -9.09 4.86 -8.62
C VAL A 188 -9.04 3.43 -9.18
N ASP A 189 -9.70 3.22 -10.31
CA ASP A 189 -9.84 1.92 -10.97
C ASP A 189 -8.51 1.14 -11.05
N MET A 190 -8.58 -0.15 -10.77
CA MET A 190 -7.45 -1.08 -10.78
C MET A 190 -6.90 -1.39 -12.18
N ASN A 191 -7.64 -1.08 -13.24
CA ASN A 191 -7.31 -1.44 -14.63
C ASN A 191 -6.93 -0.24 -15.51
N LEU A 192 -6.63 0.92 -14.92
CA LEU A 192 -6.19 2.09 -15.69
C LEU A 192 -4.93 1.76 -16.50
N THR A 193 -5.01 1.91 -17.82
CA THR A 193 -3.85 1.77 -18.70
C THR A 193 -2.83 2.87 -18.46
N VAL A 194 -1.59 2.70 -18.92
CA VAL A 194 -0.53 3.70 -18.71
C VAL A 194 -0.87 5.05 -19.36
N ASP A 195 -1.55 5.03 -20.51
CA ASP A 195 -2.04 6.23 -21.19
C ASP A 195 -3.23 6.87 -20.46
N GLU A 196 -4.15 6.09 -19.89
CA GLU A 196 -5.23 6.61 -19.04
C GLU A 196 -4.68 7.25 -17.76
N GLN A 197 -3.69 6.62 -17.11
CA GLN A 197 -2.97 7.20 -15.97
C GLN A 197 -2.34 8.54 -16.34
N ALA A 198 -1.60 8.61 -17.45
CA ALA A 198 -0.95 9.84 -17.90
C ALA A 198 -1.95 10.93 -18.29
N ALA A 199 -3.08 10.56 -18.90
CA ALA A 199 -4.15 11.49 -19.24
C ALA A 199 -4.82 12.06 -17.99
N LEU A 200 -5.16 11.21 -17.01
CA LEU A 200 -5.73 11.61 -15.73
C LEU A 200 -4.79 12.59 -15.01
N GLU A 201 -3.52 12.23 -14.87
CA GLU A 201 -2.52 13.09 -14.24
C GLU A 201 -2.36 14.42 -14.97
N SER A 202 -2.23 14.40 -16.30
CA SER A 202 -2.08 15.65 -17.05
C SER A 202 -3.31 16.54 -16.91
N ASN A 203 -4.51 15.97 -16.80
CA ASN A 203 -5.74 16.73 -16.61
C ASN A 203 -5.76 17.38 -15.22
N VAL A 204 -5.41 16.63 -14.18
CA VAL A 204 -5.33 17.15 -12.80
C VAL A 204 -4.24 18.23 -12.70
N ASP A 205 -3.04 17.96 -13.22
CA ASP A 205 -1.88 18.86 -13.16
C ASP A 205 -2.19 20.22 -13.81
N LYS A 206 -2.76 20.22 -15.02
CA LYS A 206 -3.05 21.44 -15.78
C LYS A 206 -4.21 22.26 -15.21
N ASN A 207 -5.28 21.62 -14.76
CA ASN A 207 -6.48 22.32 -14.33
C ASN A 207 -6.39 22.82 -12.89
N LEU A 208 -5.59 22.17 -12.04
CA LEU A 208 -5.45 22.51 -10.63
C LEU A 208 -4.09 23.13 -10.28
N ASN A 209 -3.17 23.24 -11.24
CA ASN A 209 -1.78 23.69 -11.03
C ASN A 209 -1.10 22.92 -9.89
N THR A 210 -1.09 21.59 -10.02
CA THR A 210 -0.59 20.66 -9.01
C THR A 210 0.33 19.63 -9.67
N SER A 211 1.05 18.86 -8.86
CA SER A 211 1.75 17.66 -9.30
C SER A 211 0.97 16.42 -8.88
N SER A 212 0.70 15.51 -9.80
CA SER A 212 0.00 14.27 -9.52
C SER A 212 0.79 13.02 -9.92
N LEU A 213 0.46 11.89 -9.31
CA LEU A 213 1.01 10.58 -9.62
C LEU A 213 -0.05 9.51 -9.36
N VAL A 214 -0.40 8.75 -10.39
CA VAL A 214 -1.12 7.48 -10.27
C VAL A 214 -0.10 6.37 -10.04
N VAL A 215 -0.21 5.69 -8.90
CA VAL A 215 0.78 4.71 -8.42
C VAL A 215 0.09 3.43 -7.94
N GLN A 216 0.77 2.30 -8.07
CA GLN A 216 0.35 1.04 -7.46
C GLN A 216 0.63 1.07 -5.97
N ILE A 217 -0.27 0.46 -5.19
CA ILE A 217 -0.14 0.29 -3.75
C ILE A 217 0.06 -1.19 -3.41
N GLY A 218 0.65 -1.49 -2.26
CA GLY A 218 0.90 -2.86 -1.80
C GLY A 218 -0.26 -3.47 -1.01
N GLY A 219 -0.96 -2.63 -0.25
CA GLY A 219 -2.12 -3.00 0.54
C GLY A 219 -2.98 -1.77 0.84
N VAL A 220 -4.12 -2.02 1.49
CA VAL A 220 -4.98 -0.98 2.06
C VAL A 220 -5.47 -1.43 3.44
N GLY A 221 -5.24 -0.60 4.45
CA GLY A 221 -5.66 -0.78 5.84
C GLY A 221 -7.16 -0.69 6.10
N VAL A 222 -8.01 -1.08 5.14
CA VAL A 222 -9.43 -1.38 5.40
C VAL A 222 -9.55 -2.68 6.22
N TYR A 223 -10.78 -3.03 6.63
CA TYR A 223 -11.01 -4.24 7.43
C TYR A 223 -12.16 -5.10 6.86
N PRO A 224 -11.88 -6.34 6.38
CA PRO A 224 -10.58 -7.01 6.27
C PRO A 224 -9.58 -6.25 5.39
N THR A 225 -8.28 -6.34 5.70
CA THR A 225 -7.21 -5.70 4.94
C THR A 225 -7.20 -6.14 3.49
N MET A 226 -6.99 -5.20 2.55
CA MET A 226 -6.69 -5.52 1.15
C MET A 226 -5.18 -5.75 0.99
N VAL A 227 -4.78 -6.86 0.36
CA VAL A 227 -3.36 -7.14 0.05
C VAL A 227 -3.23 -7.51 -1.42
N ALA A 228 -2.19 -7.00 -2.09
CA ALA A 228 -1.98 -7.35 -3.49
C ALA A 228 -1.68 -8.84 -3.68
N ARG A 229 -2.06 -9.39 -4.84
CA ARG A 229 -1.58 -10.71 -5.27
C ARG A 229 -0.09 -10.64 -5.55
N THR A 230 0.66 -11.57 -4.99
CA THR A 230 2.12 -11.62 -5.10
C THR A 230 2.61 -13.07 -5.01
N THR A 231 3.83 -13.30 -5.50
CA THR A 231 4.54 -14.57 -5.36
C THR A 231 5.70 -14.49 -4.37
N ASP A 232 6.02 -13.27 -3.92
CA ASP A 232 6.97 -13.02 -2.86
C ASP A 232 6.28 -13.15 -1.50
N LEU A 233 6.57 -14.27 -0.82
CA LEU A 233 6.02 -14.55 0.50
C LEU A 233 6.52 -13.59 1.57
N ASN A 234 7.79 -13.15 1.49
CA ASN A 234 8.35 -12.22 2.47
C ASN A 234 7.61 -10.89 2.38
N TRP A 235 7.52 -10.35 1.16
CA TRP A 235 6.77 -9.12 0.91
C TRP A 235 5.29 -9.25 1.31
N MET A 236 4.65 -10.39 1.04
CA MET A 236 3.25 -10.63 1.44
C MET A 236 3.09 -10.59 2.96
N LEU A 237 3.97 -11.23 3.71
CA LEU A 237 3.94 -11.26 5.18
C LEU A 237 4.20 -9.87 5.77
N ASN A 238 5.15 -9.12 5.21
CA ASN A 238 5.42 -7.74 5.61
C ASN A 238 4.18 -6.88 5.36
N THR A 239 3.55 -6.99 4.19
CA THR A 239 2.35 -6.21 3.84
C THR A 239 1.16 -6.57 4.73
N ILE A 240 0.88 -7.85 4.97
CA ILE A 240 -0.19 -8.27 5.89
C ILE A 240 0.02 -7.65 7.28
N SER A 241 1.28 -7.63 7.74
CA SER A 241 1.64 -7.12 9.06
C SER A 241 1.60 -5.59 9.11
N HIS A 242 2.09 -4.89 8.08
CA HIS A 242 2.04 -3.43 7.91
C HIS A 242 0.60 -2.93 8.02
N GLU A 243 -0.29 -3.50 7.22
CA GLU A 243 -1.68 -3.10 7.20
C GLU A 243 -2.43 -3.51 8.48
N TRP A 244 -2.01 -4.59 9.16
CA TRP A 244 -2.54 -4.92 10.47
C TRP A 244 -2.12 -3.90 11.53
N ILE A 245 -0.90 -3.35 11.46
CA ILE A 245 -0.46 -2.27 12.35
C ILE A 245 -1.31 -1.03 12.15
N HIS A 246 -1.65 -0.65 10.91
CA HIS A 246 -2.62 0.41 10.62
C HIS A 246 -3.97 0.16 11.32
N ASN A 247 -4.50 -1.05 11.18
CA ASN A 247 -5.75 -1.47 11.83
C ASN A 247 -5.67 -1.48 13.37
N TYR A 248 -4.52 -1.83 13.93
CA TYR A 248 -4.26 -1.76 15.38
C TYR A 248 -4.22 -0.30 15.85
N LEU A 249 -3.52 0.57 15.12
CA LEU A 249 -3.37 1.99 15.41
C LEU A 249 -4.68 2.78 15.21
N MET A 250 -5.62 2.30 14.39
CA MET A 250 -6.91 2.94 14.14
C MET A 250 -7.70 3.25 15.43
N PHE A 251 -7.44 2.50 16.51
CA PHE A 251 -8.06 2.70 17.83
C PHE A 251 -7.18 3.50 18.80
N ARG A 252 -6.18 4.24 18.30
CA ARG A 252 -5.18 5.00 19.05
C ARG A 252 -4.99 6.38 18.43
N PRO A 253 -4.47 7.38 19.16
CA PRO A 253 -4.29 8.74 18.64
C PRO A 253 -3.58 8.81 17.29
N LEU A 254 -2.46 8.10 17.14
CA LEU A 254 -1.67 8.08 15.91
C LEU A 254 -2.47 7.59 14.68
N GLY A 255 -3.39 6.64 14.83
CA GLY A 255 -4.25 6.18 13.74
C GLY A 255 -5.49 7.04 13.54
N ILE A 256 -6.10 7.54 14.62
CA ILE A 256 -7.28 8.43 14.55
C ILE A 256 -6.94 9.72 13.80
N LEU A 257 -5.74 10.25 14.02
CA LEU A 257 -5.27 11.50 13.43
C LEU A 257 -4.44 11.31 12.14
N TYR A 258 -4.45 10.10 11.56
CA TYR A 258 -3.62 9.75 10.39
C TYR A 258 -3.72 10.76 9.23
N SER A 259 -4.91 11.28 8.97
CA SER A 259 -5.17 12.23 7.86
C SER A 259 -5.06 13.70 8.26
N GLU A 260 -4.74 14.01 9.51
CA GLU A 260 -4.78 15.39 10.02
C GLU A 260 -3.54 16.20 9.64
N SER A 261 -2.36 15.55 9.56
CA SER A 261 -1.13 16.23 9.16
C SER A 261 -0.15 15.30 8.40
N PRO A 262 0.71 15.85 7.53
CA PRO A 262 1.77 15.08 6.87
C PRO A 262 2.74 14.41 7.86
N GLU A 263 2.97 15.06 8.99
CA GLU A 263 3.84 14.60 10.06
C GLU A 263 3.27 13.36 10.75
N THR A 264 2.01 13.43 11.21
CA THR A 264 1.30 12.30 11.82
C THR A 264 1.25 11.11 10.87
N ARG A 265 0.95 11.35 9.59
CA ARG A 265 0.97 10.32 8.54
C ARG A 265 2.35 9.66 8.41
N THR A 266 3.42 10.44 8.41
CA THR A 266 4.79 9.92 8.26
C THR A 266 5.23 9.10 9.47
N ILE A 267 4.87 9.53 10.69
CA ILE A 267 5.09 8.74 11.92
C ILE A 267 4.36 7.40 11.81
N ASN A 268 3.10 7.44 11.37
CA ASN A 268 2.25 6.26 11.25
C ASN A 268 2.79 5.28 10.19
N GLU A 269 3.03 5.74 8.95
CA GLU A 269 3.58 4.88 7.88
C GLU A 269 4.95 4.32 8.24
N THR A 270 5.85 5.11 8.82
CA THR A 270 7.17 4.63 9.25
C THR A 270 7.03 3.57 10.35
N THR A 271 6.11 3.75 11.29
CA THR A 271 5.81 2.75 12.33
C THR A 271 5.29 1.45 11.71
N ALA A 272 4.33 1.55 10.79
CA ALA A 272 3.74 0.41 10.12
C ALA A 272 4.75 -0.36 9.27
N SER A 273 5.66 0.34 8.58
CA SER A 273 6.77 -0.28 7.84
C SER A 273 7.72 -1.05 8.76
N ILE A 274 8.25 -0.41 9.81
CA ILE A 274 9.20 -1.03 10.74
C ILE A 274 8.57 -2.28 11.39
N ALA A 275 7.36 -2.12 11.94
CA ALA A 275 6.68 -3.22 12.61
C ALA A 275 6.25 -4.32 11.63
N GLY A 276 5.81 -3.94 10.43
CA GLY A 276 5.44 -4.85 9.35
C GLY A 276 6.60 -5.74 8.93
N ASP A 277 7.77 -5.15 8.67
CA ASP A 277 8.99 -5.87 8.30
C ASP A 277 9.50 -6.78 9.42
N GLU A 278 9.50 -6.32 10.68
CA GLU A 278 9.92 -7.15 11.80
C GLU A 278 8.98 -8.33 12.04
N ILE A 279 7.65 -8.12 12.02
CA ILE A 279 6.67 -9.19 12.20
C ILE A 279 6.74 -10.18 11.02
N GLY A 280 6.80 -9.68 9.78
CA GLY A 280 6.88 -10.52 8.59
C GLY A 280 8.14 -11.38 8.59
N ARG A 281 9.30 -10.82 8.97
CA ARG A 281 10.54 -11.57 9.17
C ARG A 281 10.41 -12.65 10.24
N LEU A 282 9.81 -12.35 11.40
CA LEU A 282 9.60 -13.34 12.46
C LEU A 282 8.69 -14.50 12.00
N VAL A 283 7.66 -14.21 11.22
CA VAL A 283 6.80 -15.24 10.62
C VAL A 283 7.61 -16.09 9.63
N LEU A 284 8.42 -15.46 8.78
CA LEU A 284 9.25 -16.16 7.82
C LEU A 284 10.28 -17.08 8.51
N GLU A 285 10.98 -16.58 9.53
CA GLU A 285 11.95 -17.34 10.35
C GLU A 285 11.32 -18.55 11.02
N LYS A 286 10.09 -18.39 11.50
CA LYS A 286 9.42 -19.43 12.27
C LYS A 286 8.79 -20.51 11.39
N PHE A 287 8.17 -20.13 10.27
CA PHE A 287 7.34 -21.05 9.48
C PHE A 287 7.97 -21.45 8.13
N TYR A 288 8.89 -20.64 7.60
CA TYR A 288 9.52 -20.86 6.30
C TYR A 288 11.05 -20.59 6.32
N PRO A 289 11.81 -21.17 7.28
CA PRO A 289 13.24 -20.88 7.44
C PRO A 289 14.07 -21.21 6.19
N GLU A 290 13.61 -22.15 5.36
CA GLU A 290 14.27 -22.49 4.10
C GLU A 290 14.21 -21.37 3.04
N ARG A 291 13.30 -20.41 3.17
CA ARG A 291 13.12 -19.29 2.21
C ARG A 291 13.99 -18.08 2.54
N ILE A 292 14.59 -18.01 3.74
CA ILE A 292 15.40 -16.87 4.19
C ILE A 292 16.70 -16.76 3.40
N SER A 293 17.33 -17.87 3.03
CA SER A 293 18.58 -17.86 2.25
C SER A 293 18.39 -17.45 0.78
N ALA A 294 17.14 -17.32 0.31
CA ALA A 294 16.81 -16.97 -1.07
C ALA A 294 16.33 -15.53 -1.25
N SER A 295 16.00 -14.82 -0.16
CA SER A 295 15.48 -13.45 -0.18
C SER A 295 16.58 -12.48 0.24
N SER A 296 17.42 -12.09 -0.70
CA SER A 296 18.40 -11.01 -0.52
C SER A 296 18.23 -9.97 -1.62
N LEU A 297 17.05 -9.38 -1.72
CA LEU A 297 16.82 -8.17 -2.48
C LEU A 297 15.73 -7.37 -1.74
N ASP A 298 16.16 -6.34 -1.01
CA ASP A 298 15.30 -5.28 -0.48
C ASP A 298 14.65 -4.54 -1.66
N LEU A 299 13.61 -5.13 -2.24
CA LEU A 299 12.76 -4.50 -3.24
C LEU A 299 11.55 -3.92 -2.50
N GLN A 300 11.73 -2.75 -1.89
CA GLN A 300 10.60 -1.83 -1.76
C GLN A 300 10.07 -1.58 -3.19
N LEU A 301 8.76 -1.64 -3.37
CA LEU A 301 7.96 -1.56 -4.64
C LEU A 301 8.29 -0.40 -5.61
N VAL A 302 9.27 0.41 -5.27
CA VAL A 302 9.66 1.62 -5.97
C VAL A 302 10.34 1.33 -7.32
N ALA A 303 10.78 0.09 -7.58
CA ALA A 303 11.27 -0.28 -8.90
C ALA A 303 10.97 -1.73 -9.29
N PHE A 304 10.02 -1.91 -10.20
CA PHE A 304 10.06 -3.07 -11.10
C PHE A 304 11.25 -2.88 -12.05
N SER A 305 12.35 -3.58 -11.81
CA SER A 305 13.35 -3.85 -12.85
C SER A 305 12.70 -4.78 -13.86
N PHE A 306 12.20 -4.25 -14.97
CA PHE A 306 11.89 -5.09 -16.12
C PHE A 306 13.21 -5.53 -16.77
N ASP A 307 13.30 -6.81 -17.16
CA ASP A 307 14.35 -7.31 -18.04
C ASP A 307 14.27 -6.58 -19.39
N ILE A 308 14.93 -5.42 -19.49
CA ILE A 308 15.25 -4.78 -20.75
C ILE A 308 16.47 -5.51 -21.30
N PRO A 309 16.47 -5.95 -22.58
CA PRO A 309 17.68 -6.44 -23.22
C PRO A 309 18.80 -5.41 -23.07
N ASN A 310 19.86 -5.78 -22.36
CA ASN A 310 20.99 -4.91 -22.04
C ASN A 310 21.61 -4.35 -23.34
N PRO A 311 21.55 -3.03 -23.61
CA PRO A 311 22.28 -2.44 -24.72
C PRO A 311 23.75 -2.31 -24.32
N GLY A 312 24.53 -3.35 -24.62
CA GLY A 312 25.98 -3.30 -24.74
C GLY A 312 26.78 -3.31 -23.43
N ASP A 313 27.76 -4.21 -23.40
CA ASP A 313 28.74 -4.40 -22.33
C ASP A 313 29.54 -3.13 -22.01
N ILE A 314 29.04 -2.34 -21.06
CA ILE A 314 29.83 -1.39 -20.29
C ILE A 314 29.57 -1.70 -18.82
N PRO A 315 30.58 -2.11 -18.03
CA PRO A 315 30.46 -2.21 -16.59
C PRO A 315 30.10 -0.83 -16.06
N ARG A 316 28.84 -0.63 -15.68
CA ARG A 316 28.41 0.58 -14.98
C ARG A 316 28.82 0.44 -13.52
N PRO A 317 29.27 1.52 -12.86
CA PRO A 317 29.42 1.50 -11.41
C PRO A 317 28.14 1.00 -10.74
N PRO A 318 28.20 0.41 -9.53
CA PRO A 318 27.00 0.05 -8.79
C PRO A 318 26.10 1.29 -8.65
N PHE A 319 24.94 1.27 -9.28
CA PHE A 319 23.93 2.32 -9.13
C PHE A 319 23.12 2.00 -7.89
N ASP A 320 23.46 2.68 -6.78
CA ASP A 320 22.69 2.60 -5.54
C ASP A 320 21.40 3.41 -5.71
N PHE A 321 20.29 2.71 -5.91
CA PHE A 321 18.98 3.34 -6.10
C PHE A 321 18.61 4.26 -4.94
N ARG A 322 18.82 3.82 -3.70
CA ARG A 322 18.39 4.57 -2.50
C ARG A 322 19.22 5.84 -2.32
N ALA A 323 20.53 5.74 -2.49
CA ALA A 323 21.42 6.90 -2.41
C ALA A 323 21.10 7.92 -3.51
N GLN A 324 20.85 7.45 -4.74
CA GLN A 324 20.51 8.30 -5.87
C GLN A 324 19.12 8.94 -5.73
N MET A 325 18.17 8.25 -5.10
CA MET A 325 16.85 8.79 -4.80
C MET A 325 16.92 9.83 -3.68
N TYR A 326 17.73 9.59 -2.64
CA TYR A 326 18.01 10.56 -1.59
C TYR A 326 18.62 11.85 -2.15
N GLU A 327 19.68 11.74 -2.95
CA GLU A 327 20.31 12.89 -3.61
C GLU A 327 19.29 13.68 -4.45
N THR A 328 18.42 12.96 -5.16
CA THR A 328 17.36 13.59 -5.97
C THR A 328 16.37 14.33 -5.08
N ARG A 329 15.94 13.73 -3.96
CA ARG A 329 15.01 14.34 -3.02
C ARG A 329 15.58 15.61 -2.39
N VAL A 330 16.80 15.56 -1.86
CA VAL A 330 17.44 16.70 -1.18
C VAL A 330 17.61 17.90 -2.11
N ASN A 331 18.07 17.67 -3.34
CA ASN A 331 18.24 18.74 -4.31
C ASN A 331 16.88 19.31 -4.78
N ALA A 332 15.85 18.47 -4.92
CA ALA A 332 14.50 18.94 -5.22
C ALA A 332 13.95 19.82 -4.09
N ASP A 333 14.08 19.41 -2.82
CA ASP A 333 13.68 20.22 -1.67
C ASP A 333 14.40 21.58 -1.65
N ALA A 334 15.72 21.60 -1.91
CA ALA A 334 16.50 22.85 -1.95
C ALA A 334 16.00 23.82 -3.04
N LEU A 335 15.73 23.32 -4.25
CA LEU A 335 15.20 24.14 -5.33
C LEU A 335 13.79 24.67 -5.01
N LEU A 336 12.93 23.83 -4.41
CA LEU A 336 11.59 24.22 -3.99
C LEU A 336 11.62 25.26 -2.87
N ALA A 337 12.54 25.14 -1.91
CA ALA A 337 12.74 26.11 -0.84
C ALA A 337 13.19 27.49 -1.37
N GLU A 338 13.91 27.52 -2.49
CA GLU A 338 14.27 28.76 -3.21
C GLU A 338 13.13 29.29 -4.10
N GLY A 339 11.99 28.61 -4.18
CA GLY A 339 10.87 28.96 -5.05
C GLY A 339 11.09 28.63 -6.53
N LYS A 340 12.11 27.83 -6.86
CA LYS A 340 12.48 27.46 -8.23
C LYS A 340 11.75 26.21 -8.69
N ILE A 341 10.43 26.31 -8.81
CA ILE A 341 9.53 25.18 -9.08
C ILE A 341 9.87 24.50 -10.41
N GLU A 342 9.98 25.27 -11.50
CA GLU A 342 10.27 24.71 -12.83
C GLU A 342 11.66 24.08 -12.91
N GLU A 343 12.65 24.62 -12.19
CA GLU A 343 14.00 24.04 -12.11
C GLU A 343 13.97 22.72 -11.32
N ALA A 344 13.23 22.65 -10.22
CA ALA A 344 13.04 21.41 -9.46
C ALA A 344 12.38 20.31 -10.31
N GLU A 345 11.33 20.65 -11.05
CA GLU A 345 10.62 19.72 -11.94
C GLU A 345 11.51 19.24 -13.10
N THR A 346 12.28 20.16 -13.69
CA THR A 346 13.25 19.82 -14.74
C THR A 346 14.33 18.87 -14.19
N TYR A 347 14.87 19.18 -13.01
CA TYR A 347 15.86 18.35 -12.33
C TYR A 347 15.31 16.94 -12.04
N MET A 348 14.09 16.82 -11.51
CA MET A 348 13.48 15.51 -11.24
C MET A 348 13.30 14.67 -12.51
N GLU A 349 12.92 15.27 -13.64
CA GLU A 349 12.85 14.55 -14.93
C GLU A 349 14.24 14.14 -15.42
N GLU A 350 15.26 15.00 -15.31
CA GLU A 350 16.64 14.65 -15.65
C GLU A 350 17.14 13.45 -14.82
N ARG A 351 16.80 13.42 -13.53
CA ARG A 351 17.11 12.31 -12.62
C ARG A 351 16.34 11.06 -12.99
N ARG A 352 15.06 11.14 -13.36
CA ARG A 352 14.29 10.00 -13.87
C ARG A 352 14.96 9.34 -15.08
N GLN A 353 15.53 10.14 -15.99
CA GLN A 353 16.29 9.64 -17.14
C GLN A 353 17.59 8.93 -16.70
N VAL A 354 18.24 9.38 -15.61
CA VAL A 354 19.38 8.66 -15.01
C VAL A 354 18.94 7.30 -14.48
N PHE A 355 17.83 7.21 -13.74
CA PHE A 355 17.28 5.94 -13.26
C PHE A 355 16.96 4.98 -14.42
N LEU A 356 16.29 5.49 -15.46
CA LEU A 356 15.97 4.71 -16.66
C LEU A 356 17.23 4.19 -17.35
N ARG A 357 18.25 5.06 -17.52
CA ARG A 357 19.54 4.66 -18.08
C ARG A 357 20.18 3.56 -17.26
N ASN A 358 19.95 3.47 -15.95
CA ASN A 358 20.48 2.44 -15.06
C ASN A 358 19.55 1.23 -14.84
N GLY A 359 18.49 1.08 -15.64
CA GLY A 359 17.61 -0.10 -15.61
C GLY A 359 16.42 0.01 -14.67
N TYR A 360 16.17 1.19 -14.08
CA TYR A 360 15.02 1.45 -13.22
C TYR A 360 13.93 2.19 -13.99
N LEU A 361 12.86 1.48 -14.34
CA LEU A 361 11.74 2.06 -15.08
C LEU A 361 10.82 2.84 -14.15
N LEU A 362 11.12 4.13 -13.98
CA LEU A 362 10.24 5.07 -13.28
C LEU A 362 9.44 5.88 -14.31
N ARG A 363 8.11 5.79 -14.27
CA ARG A 363 7.23 6.52 -15.20
C ARG A 363 7.29 8.03 -14.98
N LYS A 364 7.35 8.47 -13.72
CA LYS A 364 7.33 9.88 -13.32
C LYS A 364 8.09 10.04 -12.00
N ILE A 365 8.90 11.08 -11.87
CA ILE A 365 9.44 11.58 -10.60
C ILE A 365 9.01 13.04 -10.51
N ASN A 366 8.26 13.38 -9.47
CA ASN A 366 7.78 14.72 -9.19
C ASN A 366 7.49 14.86 -7.68
N GLN A 367 6.87 15.97 -7.28
CA GLN A 367 6.50 16.22 -5.89
C GLN A 367 5.54 15.15 -5.36
N ALA A 368 4.54 14.71 -6.13
CA ALA A 368 3.62 13.65 -5.71
C ALA A 368 4.32 12.30 -5.49
N TYR A 369 5.31 11.96 -6.31
CA TYR A 369 6.14 10.78 -6.12
C TYR A 369 6.85 10.80 -4.77
N PHE A 370 7.52 11.90 -4.45
CA PHE A 370 8.22 12.04 -3.16
C PHE A 370 7.26 12.19 -1.98
N ALA A 371 6.08 12.78 -2.19
CA ALA A 371 5.07 12.92 -1.15
C ALA A 371 4.48 11.56 -0.73
N PHE A 372 4.34 10.63 -1.68
CA PHE A 372 3.88 9.27 -1.41
C PHE A 372 5.01 8.38 -0.88
N HIS A 373 6.10 8.22 -1.64
CA HIS A 373 7.18 7.30 -1.28
C HIS A 373 8.04 7.80 -0.11
N GLY A 374 8.10 9.12 0.12
CA GLY A 374 8.87 9.69 1.23
C GLY A 374 8.26 9.47 2.61
N ALA A 375 6.97 9.11 2.69
CA ALA A 375 6.34 8.76 3.96
C ALA A 375 6.83 7.42 4.55
N TYR A 376 7.42 6.56 3.71
CA TYR A 376 7.98 5.26 4.09
C TYR A 376 9.47 5.43 4.41
N ALA A 377 9.77 5.88 5.63
CA ALA A 377 11.11 6.24 6.08
C ALA A 377 11.66 5.27 7.15
N ASP A 378 11.40 3.97 6.98
CA ASP A 378 11.82 2.86 7.86
C ASP A 378 13.31 2.51 7.78
N VAL A 379 14.00 2.99 6.74
CA VAL A 379 15.44 2.81 6.51
C VAL A 379 16.10 4.12 6.06
N PRO A 380 17.40 4.36 6.37
CA PRO A 380 18.10 5.59 5.98
C PRO A 380 18.13 5.84 4.47
N GLY A 381 18.08 7.11 4.06
CA GLY A 381 18.12 7.53 2.65
C GLY A 381 16.78 7.41 1.92
N GLY A 382 16.81 7.25 0.60
CA GLY A 382 15.61 7.07 -0.23
C GLY A 382 14.79 8.35 -0.44
N ALA A 383 13.49 8.18 -0.71
CA ALA A 383 12.56 9.25 -1.10
C ALA A 383 12.18 10.20 0.06
N ALA A 384 12.52 9.85 1.31
CA ALA A 384 12.27 10.66 2.50
C ALA A 384 13.20 11.89 2.60
N GLY A 385 14.37 11.85 1.95
CA GLY A 385 15.31 12.97 2.00
C GLY A 385 15.77 13.28 3.42
N GLN A 386 15.81 14.56 3.78
CA GLN A 386 16.23 15.04 5.09
C GLN A 386 15.09 15.14 6.11
N ASP A 387 13.95 14.49 5.86
CA ASP A 387 12.84 14.47 6.82
C ASP A 387 13.30 13.86 8.16
N PRO A 388 13.18 14.60 9.29
CA PRO A 388 13.66 14.14 10.59
C PRO A 388 12.79 13.07 11.24
N ILE A 389 11.55 12.86 10.77
CA ILE A 389 10.58 11.94 11.39
C ILE A 389 11.06 10.50 11.26
N GLY A 390 11.45 10.07 10.05
CA GLY A 390 11.94 8.71 9.82
C GLY A 390 13.10 8.32 10.74
N PRO A 391 14.21 9.10 10.78
CA PRO A 391 15.29 8.93 11.75
C PRO A 391 14.81 8.87 13.21
N ALA A 392 13.89 9.75 13.62
CA ALA A 392 13.40 9.78 14.99
C ALA A 392 12.56 8.53 15.34
N VAL A 393 11.70 8.05 14.44
CA VAL A 393 10.91 6.82 14.67
C VAL A 393 11.84 5.60 14.73
N ARG A 394 12.87 5.52 13.87
CA ARG A 394 13.90 4.47 13.96
C ARG A 394 14.67 4.52 15.28
N ALA A 395 15.07 5.71 15.73
CA ALA A 395 15.73 5.88 17.02
C ALA A 395 14.83 5.43 18.18
N LEU A 396 13.53 5.72 18.13
CA LEU A 396 12.56 5.25 19.13
C LEU A 396 12.48 3.73 19.12
N ARG A 397 12.46 3.10 17.93
CA ARG A 397 12.49 1.64 17.81
C ARG A 397 13.76 1.05 18.41
N GLU A 398 14.93 1.62 18.12
CA GLU A 398 16.24 1.16 18.63
C GLU A 398 16.35 1.28 20.16
N GLN A 399 15.74 2.30 20.76
CA GLN A 399 15.71 2.51 22.22
C GLN A 399 14.66 1.65 22.94
N SER A 400 13.71 1.06 22.21
CA SER A 400 12.64 0.26 22.78
C SER A 400 13.09 -1.17 23.09
N ASP A 401 12.77 -1.65 24.29
CA ASP A 401 13.12 -3.01 24.77
C ASP A 401 12.55 -4.13 23.88
N SER A 402 11.40 -3.90 23.27
CA SER A 402 10.74 -4.85 22.37
C SER A 402 9.93 -4.14 21.28
N LEU A 403 9.55 -4.88 20.24
CA LEU A 403 8.65 -4.35 19.21
C LEU A 403 7.28 -3.96 19.79
N ALA A 404 6.79 -4.71 20.79
CA ALA A 404 5.52 -4.38 21.43
C ALA A 404 5.61 -3.10 22.25
N ASP A 405 6.72 -2.84 22.93
CA ASP A 405 6.94 -1.60 23.67
C ASP A 405 7.02 -0.42 22.69
N PHE A 406 7.79 -0.55 21.61
CA PHE A 406 7.84 0.44 20.53
C PHE A 406 6.45 0.82 20.00
N VAL A 407 5.68 -0.18 19.54
CA VAL A 407 4.36 0.04 18.94
C VAL A 407 3.37 0.62 19.96
N LYS A 408 3.42 0.20 21.23
CA LYS A 408 2.53 0.72 22.27
C LYS A 408 2.87 2.16 22.65
N THR A 409 4.15 2.53 22.66
CA THR A 409 4.61 3.89 22.94
C THR A 409 4.25 4.83 21.79
N VAL A 410 4.68 4.51 20.57
CA VAL A 410 4.49 5.38 19.39
C VAL A 410 3.01 5.58 19.04
N ALA A 411 2.12 4.65 19.42
CA ALA A 411 0.68 4.77 19.20
C ALA A 411 0.04 6.03 19.81
N TRP A 412 0.71 6.69 20.77
CA TRP A 412 0.27 7.92 21.42
C TRP A 412 0.99 9.19 20.92
N ILE A 413 1.99 9.04 20.05
CA ILE A 413 2.82 10.13 19.53
C ILE A 413 2.27 10.52 18.15
N THR A 414 1.89 11.77 17.97
CA THR A 414 1.22 12.28 16.77
C THR A 414 1.99 13.39 16.07
N THR A 415 2.99 13.96 16.73
CA THR A 415 3.86 15.02 16.22
C THR A 415 5.35 14.68 16.41
N LEU A 416 6.24 15.34 15.66
CA LEU A 416 7.68 15.24 15.81
C LEU A 416 8.15 15.78 17.15
N ASP A 417 7.51 16.84 17.65
CA ASP A 417 7.85 17.41 18.95
C ASP A 417 7.62 16.38 20.07
N GLU A 418 6.46 15.71 20.08
CA GLU A 418 6.17 14.61 21.02
C GLU A 418 7.18 13.45 20.86
N LEU A 419 7.57 13.15 19.62
CA LEU A 419 8.56 12.11 19.32
C LEU A 419 9.95 12.47 19.85
N GLN A 420 10.37 13.73 19.73
CA GLN A 420 11.65 14.23 20.24
C GLN A 420 11.67 14.28 21.77
N GLU A 421 10.56 14.67 22.40
CA GLU A 421 10.39 14.64 23.84
C GLU A 421 10.55 13.21 24.39
N GLU A 422 9.91 12.22 23.75
CA GLU A 422 10.04 10.81 24.16
C GLU A 422 11.49 10.30 24.03
N LEU A 423 12.21 10.75 23.01
CA LEU A 423 13.63 10.41 22.82
C LEU A 423 14.58 11.10 23.81
N ASN A 424 14.08 12.03 24.65
CA ASN A 424 14.88 12.93 25.48
C ASN A 424 15.93 13.72 24.68
N VAL A 425 15.60 14.05 23.43
CA VAL A 425 16.47 14.78 22.51
C VAL A 425 15.98 16.22 22.41
N GLU A 426 16.84 17.21 22.72
CA GLU A 426 16.54 18.61 22.41
C GLU A 426 16.33 18.78 20.90
N SER A 427 15.32 19.55 20.52
CA SER A 427 14.93 19.86 19.14
C SER A 427 16.12 20.38 18.33
N GLY A 428 16.84 19.48 17.64
CA GLY A 428 18.02 19.83 16.84
C GLY A 428 19.14 18.79 16.73
N SER A 429 19.15 17.71 17.52
CA SER A 429 20.29 16.77 17.52
C SER A 429 20.17 15.53 16.62
N LEU A 430 19.12 15.42 15.80
CA LEU A 430 18.84 14.24 14.93
C LEU A 430 19.04 14.50 13.43
N LEU A 431 19.62 15.64 13.04
CA LEU A 431 20.05 15.84 11.65
C LEU A 431 21.39 15.11 11.42
N PRO A 432 21.54 14.36 10.30
CA PRO A 432 22.78 13.66 9.97
C PRO A 432 23.96 14.60 9.70
#